data_AF-X0SBD5-F1
#
_entry.id   AF-X0SBD5-F1
#
_cell.length_a   1.000
_cell.length_b   1.000
_cell.length_c   1.000
_cell.angle_alpha   90.00
_cell.angle_beta   90.00
_cell.angle_gamma   90.00
#
_symmetry.space_group_name_H-M   'P 1'
#
loop_
_entity.id
_entity.type
_entity.pdbx_description
1 polymer ?
#
loop_
_entity_poly.entity_id
_entity_poly.type
_entity_poly.pdbx_seq_one_letter_code
_entity_poly.pdbx_strand_id
1 'polypeptide(L)'
;LLEKYGRNGSAKIHPYISPLAPFLDPGSLAFEDPQKYGYRLFYKTLEEHRQALLQPSWKYMLNYETKWMSRDELVNSTYDAAFELNRLKAKYGLLKQKEAEKIEVRIKEAKELIRRIDEIVSIQDKKLQEQKMVELTNRFDQLGSSTICGKKELRWPARLVRFNLLKVLQAALAGN
;
A
#
# COMPACT_ATOMS: atom_id res chain seq x y z
N LEU A 1 -22.02 2.70 6.15
CA LEU A 1 -21.21 1.68 6.87
C LEU A 1 -20.54 2.26 8.11
N LEU A 2 -19.63 3.23 7.96
CA LEU A 2 -18.86 3.82 9.07
C LEU A 2 -19.74 4.46 10.16
N GLU A 3 -20.79 5.17 9.77
CA GLU A 3 -21.75 5.75 10.70
C GLU A 3 -22.44 4.69 11.59
N LYS A 4 -22.81 3.54 10.99
CA LYS A 4 -23.56 2.47 11.65
C LYS A 4 -22.67 1.56 12.52
N TYR A 5 -21.41 1.34 12.11
CA TYR A 5 -20.53 0.34 12.73
C TYR A 5 -19.22 0.90 13.33
N GLY A 6 -18.96 2.20 13.18
CA GLY A 6 -17.73 2.86 13.61
C GLY A 6 -17.84 3.72 14.88
N ARG A 7 -19.05 4.07 15.33
CA ARG A 7 -19.26 4.91 16.53
C ARG A 7 -19.06 4.15 17.85
N ASN A 8 -18.73 4.90 18.91
CA ASN A 8 -18.72 4.52 20.32
C ASN A 8 -17.69 3.47 20.78
N GLY A 9 -16.46 3.50 20.26
CA GLY A 9 -15.34 2.72 20.81
C GLY A 9 -15.47 1.19 20.65
N SER A 10 -16.56 0.70 20.06
CA SER A 10 -16.79 -0.71 19.76
C SER A 10 -16.40 -1.07 18.33
N ALA A 11 -15.50 -0.31 17.68
CA ALA A 11 -15.22 -0.34 16.24
C ALA A 11 -15.19 -1.76 15.69
N LYS A 12 -16.32 -2.19 15.10
CA LYS A 12 -16.50 -3.56 14.57
C LYS A 12 -15.91 -3.70 13.16
N ILE A 13 -15.42 -2.59 12.62
CA ILE A 13 -14.89 -2.48 11.28
C ILE A 13 -13.55 -1.74 11.31
N HIS A 14 -12.60 -2.25 10.53
CA HIS A 14 -11.30 -1.63 10.33
C HIS A 14 -11.10 -1.43 8.82
N PRO A 15 -11.59 -0.30 8.26
CA PRO A 15 -11.49 -0.08 6.83
C PRO A 15 -10.03 0.14 6.43
N TYR A 16 -9.63 -0.44 5.32
CA TYR A 16 -8.29 -0.33 4.78
C TYR A 16 -8.36 -0.26 3.25
N ILE A 17 -7.39 0.41 2.64
CA ILE A 17 -7.23 0.50 1.20
C ILE A 17 -5.76 0.29 0.87
N SER A 18 -5.52 -0.52 -0.16
CA SER A 18 -4.19 -0.80 -0.69
C SER A 18 -4.32 -1.00 -2.19
N PRO A 19 -3.34 -0.53 -2.97
CA PRO A 19 -3.22 -1.00 -4.33
C PRO A 19 -2.87 -2.49 -4.32
N LEU A 20 -3.13 -3.16 -5.45
CA LEU A 20 -2.47 -4.42 -5.76
C LEU A 20 -1.02 -4.07 -6.11
N ALA A 21 -0.13 -4.19 -5.12
CA ALA A 21 1.27 -3.83 -5.23
C ALA A 21 2.14 -4.85 -4.49
N PRO A 22 3.39 -5.06 -4.92
CA PRO A 22 4.04 -4.37 -6.05
C PRO A 22 3.72 -4.99 -7.42
N PHE A 23 3.12 -6.18 -7.51
CA PHE A 23 2.99 -6.88 -8.78
C PHE A 23 1.59 -7.48 -8.95
N LEU A 24 1.19 -7.68 -10.21
CA LEU A 24 0.17 -8.63 -10.58
C LEU A 24 0.75 -10.05 -10.46
N ASP A 25 0.02 -10.94 -9.79
CA ASP A 25 0.53 -12.24 -9.36
C ASP A 25 0.74 -13.22 -10.54
N PRO A 26 1.92 -13.85 -10.67
CA PRO A 26 2.14 -14.96 -11.60
C PRO A 26 1.14 -16.09 -11.38
N GLY A 27 0.61 -16.68 -12.46
CA GLY A 27 -0.43 -17.70 -12.41
C GLY A 27 -1.86 -17.16 -12.27
N SER A 28 -2.04 -15.84 -12.10
CA SER A 28 -3.37 -15.22 -12.21
C SER A 28 -3.78 -15.05 -13.68
N LEU A 29 -5.08 -15.13 -13.97
CA LEU A 29 -5.59 -14.96 -15.35
C LEU A 29 -5.16 -13.62 -15.96
N ALA A 30 -5.11 -12.56 -15.15
CA ALA A 30 -4.69 -11.23 -15.58
C ALA A 30 -3.17 -11.15 -15.83
N PHE A 31 -2.35 -12.01 -15.23
CA PHE A 31 -0.92 -12.10 -15.53
C PHE A 31 -0.64 -12.97 -16.77
N GLU A 32 -1.36 -14.09 -16.91
CA GLU A 32 -1.19 -15.03 -18.02
C GLU A 32 -1.75 -14.47 -19.34
N ASP A 33 -2.89 -13.77 -19.30
CA ASP A 33 -3.54 -13.16 -20.47
C ASP A 33 -3.88 -11.67 -20.22
N PRO A 34 -2.87 -10.79 -20.06
CA PRO A 34 -3.08 -9.44 -19.57
C PRO A 34 -3.96 -8.60 -20.49
N GLN A 35 -3.80 -8.71 -21.81
CA GLN A 35 -4.56 -7.91 -22.77
C GLN A 35 -6.06 -8.22 -22.70
N LYS A 36 -6.44 -9.50 -22.59
CA LYS A 36 -7.84 -9.92 -22.46
C LYS A 36 -8.51 -9.31 -21.23
N TYR A 37 -7.77 -9.18 -20.13
CA TYR A 37 -8.29 -8.58 -18.88
C TYR A 37 -8.01 -7.08 -18.75
N GLY A 38 -7.47 -6.43 -19.78
CA GLY A 38 -7.24 -4.98 -19.80
C GLY A 38 -5.99 -4.51 -19.06
N TYR A 39 -5.02 -5.40 -18.84
CA TYR A 39 -3.72 -5.11 -18.25
C TYR A 39 -2.62 -5.04 -19.31
N ARG A 40 -1.56 -4.29 -18.99
CA ARG A 40 -0.29 -4.29 -19.72
C ARG A 40 0.84 -4.51 -18.73
N LEU A 41 1.64 -5.55 -18.94
CA LEU A 41 2.77 -5.89 -18.07
C LEU A 41 4.05 -5.18 -18.52
N PHE A 42 4.83 -4.73 -17.55
CA PHE A 42 6.19 -4.23 -17.69
C PHE A 42 7.24 -5.30 -17.35
N TYR A 43 6.92 -6.21 -16.43
CA TYR A 43 7.82 -7.27 -15.95
C TYR A 43 7.08 -8.61 -15.93
N LYS A 44 7.72 -9.69 -16.37
CA LYS A 44 7.17 -11.06 -16.37
C LYS A 44 8.08 -12.07 -15.68
N THR A 45 9.39 -11.94 -15.82
CA THR A 45 10.35 -12.91 -15.30
C THR A 45 10.79 -12.57 -13.88
N LEU A 46 11.27 -13.56 -13.14
CA LEU A 46 11.81 -13.34 -11.80
C LEU A 46 12.94 -12.30 -11.78
N GLU A 47 13.84 -12.32 -12.77
CA GLU A 47 14.95 -11.38 -12.84
C GLU A 47 14.47 -9.94 -13.10
N GLU A 48 13.48 -9.74 -13.98
CA GLU A 48 12.88 -8.42 -14.20
C GLU A 48 12.25 -7.87 -12.91
N HIS A 49 11.53 -8.71 -12.16
CA HIS A 49 10.96 -8.32 -10.87
C HIS A 49 12.05 -7.98 -9.85
N ARG A 50 13.15 -8.76 -9.81
CA ARG A 50 14.29 -8.49 -8.94
C ARG A 50 14.93 -7.12 -9.24
N GLN A 51 15.08 -6.77 -10.52
CA GLN A 51 15.57 -5.45 -10.93
C GLN A 51 14.55 -4.34 -10.64
N ALA A 52 13.25 -4.63 -10.78
CA ALA A 52 12.19 -3.69 -10.46
C ALA A 52 12.20 -3.27 -8.98
N LEU A 53 12.59 -4.17 -8.06
CA LEU A 53 12.73 -3.86 -6.62
C LEU A 53 13.79 -2.80 -6.32
N LEU A 54 14.75 -2.57 -7.23
CA LEU A 54 15.81 -1.56 -7.08
C LEU A 54 15.40 -0.20 -7.64
N GLN A 55 14.20 -0.10 -8.23
CA GLN A 55 13.71 1.14 -8.81
C GLN A 55 13.43 2.19 -7.73
N PRO A 56 13.54 3.49 -8.06
CA PRO A 56 13.60 4.55 -7.06
C PRO A 56 12.28 4.78 -6.30
N SER A 57 11.16 4.26 -6.82
CA SER A 57 9.88 4.31 -6.11
C SER A 57 9.00 3.12 -6.44
N TRP A 58 8.01 2.85 -5.57
CA TRP A 58 7.06 1.75 -5.77
C TRP A 58 6.25 1.86 -7.06
N LYS A 59 6.08 3.08 -7.60
CA LYS A 59 5.50 3.31 -8.92
C LYS A 59 6.24 2.55 -10.01
N TYR A 60 7.57 2.62 -9.97
CA TYR A 60 8.44 1.94 -10.93
C TYR A 60 8.63 0.46 -10.61
N MET A 61 8.37 0.04 -9.37
CA MET A 61 8.29 -1.38 -9.00
C MET A 61 7.04 -2.07 -9.59
N LEU A 62 5.96 -1.32 -9.86
CA LEU A 62 4.72 -1.87 -10.43
C LEU A 62 5.00 -2.57 -11.76
N ASN A 63 4.66 -3.87 -11.81
CA ASN A 63 4.83 -4.67 -13.03
C ASN A 63 3.68 -4.51 -14.03
N TYR A 64 2.67 -3.68 -13.73
CA TYR A 64 1.51 -3.53 -14.59
C TYR A 64 1.01 -2.10 -14.65
N GLU A 65 0.27 -1.82 -15.71
CA GLU A 65 -0.77 -0.80 -15.75
C GLU A 65 -2.04 -1.39 -16.36
N THR A 66 -3.07 -0.58 -16.48
CA THR A 66 -4.33 -1.00 -17.11
C THR A 66 -4.63 -0.13 -18.32
N LYS A 67 -5.56 -0.56 -19.17
CA LYS A 67 -6.05 0.26 -20.29
C LYS A 67 -6.78 1.54 -19.86
N TRP A 68 -7.12 1.67 -18.58
CA TRP A 68 -7.84 2.82 -18.02
C TRP A 68 -6.98 3.74 -17.17
N MET A 69 -5.91 3.22 -16.60
CA MET A 69 -5.01 3.94 -15.70
C MET A 69 -3.58 3.48 -15.95
N SER A 70 -2.74 4.46 -16.27
CA SER A 70 -1.28 4.36 -16.25
C SER A 70 -0.76 4.06 -14.84
N ARG A 71 0.52 3.70 -14.72
CA ARG A 71 1.18 3.55 -13.41
C ARG A 71 1.08 4.81 -12.55
N ASP A 72 1.19 5.98 -13.17
CA ASP A 72 1.09 7.27 -12.50
C ASP A 72 -0.31 7.48 -11.91
N GLU A 73 -1.36 7.17 -12.68
CA GLU A 73 -2.75 7.28 -12.23
C GLU A 73 -3.09 6.24 -11.16
N LEU A 74 -2.56 5.01 -11.24
CA LEU A 74 -2.73 3.98 -10.21
C LEU A 74 -2.11 4.42 -8.86
N VAL A 75 -0.90 4.98 -8.91
CA VAL A 75 -0.21 5.49 -7.72
C VAL A 75 -0.93 6.69 -7.13
N ASN A 76 -1.31 7.67 -7.96
CA ASN A 76 -2.00 8.87 -7.50
C ASN A 76 -3.36 8.54 -6.89
N SER A 77 -4.16 7.72 -7.58
CA SER A 77 -5.49 7.32 -7.09
C SER A 77 -5.40 6.53 -5.78
N THR A 78 -4.34 5.73 -5.61
CA THR A 78 -4.06 5.05 -4.33
C THR A 78 -3.86 6.05 -3.19
N TYR A 79 -3.00 7.05 -3.38
CA TYR A 79 -2.74 8.04 -2.33
C TYR A 79 -3.97 8.91 -2.04
N ASP A 80 -4.72 9.30 -3.07
CA ASP A 80 -5.94 10.09 -2.91
C ASP A 80 -7.01 9.32 -2.14
N ALA A 81 -7.20 8.04 -2.47
CA ALA A 81 -8.14 7.19 -1.76
C ALA A 81 -7.70 6.91 -0.31
N ALA A 82 -6.40 6.72 -0.07
CA ALA A 82 -5.86 6.60 1.29
C ALA A 82 -6.06 7.87 2.11
N PHE A 83 -5.88 9.04 1.49
CA PHE A 83 -6.06 10.34 2.13
C PHE A 83 -7.51 10.57 2.56
N GLU A 84 -8.46 10.35 1.65
CA GLU A 84 -9.90 10.49 1.94
C GLU A 84 -10.37 9.43 2.96
N LEU A 85 -9.88 8.19 2.86
CA LEU A 85 -10.22 7.16 3.86
C LEU A 85 -9.71 7.53 5.26
N ASN A 86 -8.51 8.11 5.36
CA ASN A 86 -7.95 8.58 6.62
C ASN A 86 -8.82 9.67 7.26
N ARG A 87 -9.32 10.62 6.46
CA ARG A 87 -10.27 11.64 6.91
C ARG A 87 -11.58 11.05 7.40
N LEU A 88 -12.12 10.08 6.68
CA LEU A 88 -13.32 9.36 7.10
C LEU A 88 -13.10 8.61 8.41
N LYS A 89 -11.95 7.94 8.59
CA LYS A 89 -11.59 7.27 9.85
C LYS A 89 -11.61 8.27 11.02
N ALA A 90 -11.03 9.45 10.85
CA ALA A 90 -11.02 10.50 11.87
C ALA A 90 -12.43 11.02 12.18
N LYS A 91 -13.20 11.37 11.14
CA LYS A 91 -14.58 11.90 11.25
C LYS A 91 -15.51 10.96 12.03
N TYR A 92 -15.35 9.65 11.89
CA TYR A 92 -16.19 8.65 12.56
C TYR A 92 -15.58 8.09 13.85
N GLY A 93 -14.44 8.64 14.33
CA GLY A 93 -13.83 8.24 15.60
C GLY A 93 -13.06 6.91 15.57
N LEU A 94 -12.76 6.38 14.39
CA LEU A 94 -11.94 5.18 14.20
C LEU A 94 -10.44 5.47 14.33
N LEU A 95 -10.04 6.73 14.18
CA LEU A 95 -8.68 7.21 14.30
C LEU A 95 -8.67 8.54 15.07
N LYS A 96 -7.69 8.77 15.94
CA LYS A 96 -7.58 10.06 16.64
C LYS A 96 -7.20 11.14 15.65
N GLN A 97 -7.75 12.34 15.81
CA GLN A 97 -7.49 13.48 14.93
C GLN A 97 -5.99 13.76 14.73
N LYS A 98 -5.22 13.77 15.82
CA LYS A 98 -3.75 13.95 15.79
C LYS A 98 -3.01 12.83 15.04
N GLU A 99 -3.53 11.61 15.03
CA GLU A 99 -2.95 10.51 14.25
C GLU A 99 -3.31 10.64 12.78
N ALA A 100 -4.54 11.05 12.48
CA ALA A 100 -5.00 11.33 11.12
C ALA A 100 -4.17 12.43 10.46
N GLU A 101 -3.91 13.53 11.15
CA GLU A 101 -3.07 14.64 10.65
C GLU A 101 -1.65 14.17 10.32
N LYS A 102 -1.04 13.33 11.16
CA LYS A 102 0.29 12.76 10.88
C LYS A 102 0.29 11.89 9.62
N ILE A 103 -0.77 11.09 9.42
CA ILE A 103 -0.92 10.27 8.21
C ILE A 103 -1.12 11.16 6.98
N GLU A 104 -1.93 12.21 7.08
CA GLU A 104 -2.11 13.18 5.98
C GLU A 104 -0.80 13.84 5.56
N VAL A 105 0.02 14.27 6.52
CA VAL A 105 1.35 14.84 6.25
C VAL A 105 2.23 13.82 5.51
N ARG A 106 2.30 12.58 5.99
CA ARG A 106 3.09 11.51 5.36
C ARG A 106 2.63 11.19 3.94
N ILE A 107 1.31 11.15 3.71
CA ILE A 107 0.76 10.93 2.36
C ILE A 107 1.20 12.05 1.42
N LYS A 108 1.12 13.31 1.86
CA LYS A 108 1.56 14.46 1.06
C LYS A 108 3.06 14.42 0.77
N GLU A 109 3.88 14.11 1.77
CA GLU A 109 5.33 13.94 1.63
C GLU A 109 5.68 12.81 0.66
N ALA A 110 4.97 11.67 0.73
CA ALA A 110 5.17 10.56 -0.19
C ALA A 110 4.80 10.91 -1.63
N LYS A 111 3.69 11.63 -1.87
CA LYS A 111 3.32 12.12 -3.20
C LYS A 111 4.38 13.08 -3.76
N GLU A 112 4.87 14.00 -2.94
CA GLU A 112 5.92 14.95 -3.34
C GLU A 112 7.24 14.24 -3.63
N LEU A 113 7.62 13.24 -2.83
CA LEU A 113 8.81 12.42 -3.07
C LEU A 113 8.73 11.72 -4.43
N ILE A 114 7.60 11.07 -4.74
CA ILE A 114 7.40 10.39 -6.02
C ILE A 114 7.50 11.39 -7.18
N ARG A 115 6.86 12.56 -7.05
CA ARG A 115 6.94 13.63 -8.06
C ARG A 115 8.39 14.06 -8.34
N ARG A 116 9.21 14.24 -7.30
CA ARG A 116 10.63 14.60 -7.44
C ARG A 116 11.45 13.48 -8.06
N ILE A 117 11.17 12.23 -7.71
CA ILE A 117 11.79 11.07 -8.35
C ILE A 117 11.48 11.08 -9.85
N ASP A 118 10.23 11.35 -10.22
CA ASP A 118 9.81 11.42 -11.64
C ASP A 118 10.57 12.50 -12.41
N GLU A 119 10.74 13.68 -11.80
CA GLU A 119 11.55 14.77 -12.36
C GLU A 119 13.00 14.30 -12.59
N ILE A 120 13.61 13.63 -11.63
CA ILE A 120 15.00 13.14 -11.73
C ILE A 120 15.10 12.03 -12.79
N VAL A 121 14.14 11.11 -12.84
CA VAL A 121 14.09 10.01 -13.82
C VAL A 121 13.95 10.55 -15.26
N SER A 122 13.32 11.72 -15.44
CA SER A 122 13.18 12.36 -16.75
C SER A 122 14.46 13.02 -17.31
N ILE A 123 15.51 13.16 -16.49
CA ILE A 123 16.78 13.79 -16.89
C ILE A 123 17.54 12.88 -17.86
N GLN A 124 17.93 13.43 -19.01
CA GLN A 124 18.66 12.70 -20.06
C GLN A 124 20.14 12.44 -19.71
N ASP A 125 20.79 13.37 -19.00
CA ASP A 125 22.16 13.20 -18.51
C ASP A 125 22.19 12.24 -17.32
N LYS A 126 22.70 11.02 -17.55
CA LYS A 126 22.80 9.97 -16.53
C LYS A 126 23.64 10.38 -15.32
N LYS A 127 24.73 11.12 -15.52
CA LYS A 127 25.61 11.54 -14.41
C LYS A 127 24.88 12.53 -13.51
N LEU A 128 24.18 13.49 -14.11
CA LEU A 128 23.37 14.45 -13.37
C LEU A 128 22.16 13.78 -12.69
N GLN A 129 21.53 12.83 -13.36
CA GLN A 129 20.43 12.03 -12.79
C GLN A 129 20.88 11.27 -11.53
N GLU A 130 22.00 10.55 -11.60
CA GLU A 130 22.56 9.81 -10.47
C GLU A 130 22.90 10.74 -9.31
N GLN A 131 23.56 11.88 -9.59
CA GLN A 131 23.89 12.89 -8.57
C GLN A 131 22.65 13.40 -7.84
N LYS A 132 21.60 13.78 -8.58
CA LYS A 132 20.35 14.27 -7.98
C LYS A 132 19.61 13.19 -7.20
N MET A 133 19.67 11.93 -7.66
CA MET A 133 19.06 10.81 -6.95
C MET A 133 19.75 10.57 -5.59
N VAL A 134 21.09 10.62 -5.55
CA VAL A 134 21.86 10.49 -4.31
C VAL A 134 21.54 11.64 -3.34
N GLU A 135 21.46 12.88 -3.84
CA GLU A 135 21.06 14.03 -3.03
C GLU A 135 19.67 13.85 -2.40
N LEU A 136 18.70 13.35 -3.19
CA LEU A 136 17.36 13.09 -2.72
C LEU A 136 17.33 12.01 -1.65
N THR A 137 18.00 10.87 -1.86
CA THR A 137 18.08 9.78 -0.88
C THR A 137 18.68 10.25 0.44
N ASN A 138 19.81 10.96 0.40
CA ASN A 138 20.46 11.49 1.59
C ASN A 138 19.55 12.43 2.41
N ARG A 139 18.70 13.21 1.74
CA ARG A 139 17.72 14.09 2.38
C ARG A 139 16.59 13.31 3.05
N PHE A 140 16.17 12.17 2.49
CA PHE A 140 15.05 11.38 2.97
C PHE A 140 15.42 10.34 4.04
N ASP A 141 16.63 9.79 4.01
CA ASP A 141 17.11 8.90 5.09
C ASP A 141 17.15 9.60 6.46
N GLN A 142 17.23 10.93 6.46
CA GLN A 142 17.13 11.75 7.67
C GLN A 142 15.68 11.86 8.22
N LEU A 143 14.65 11.43 7.49
CA LEU A 143 13.23 11.67 7.81
C LEU A 143 12.45 10.45 8.36
N GLY A 144 13.00 9.23 8.30
CA GLY A 144 12.45 8.03 8.96
C GLY A 144 11.27 7.34 8.25
N SER A 145 11.15 6.01 8.41
CA SER A 145 10.36 5.13 7.53
C SER A 145 8.93 4.83 8.00
N SER A 146 7.91 5.38 7.32
CA SER A 146 6.51 4.90 7.30
C SER A 146 5.72 5.60 6.19
N THR A 147 5.36 4.89 5.11
CA THR A 147 4.81 5.52 3.88
C THR A 147 3.29 5.72 3.86
N ILE A 148 2.48 4.69 4.17
CA ILE A 148 1.01 4.77 4.01
C ILE A 148 0.27 4.11 5.18
N CYS A 149 0.60 2.87 5.52
CA CYS A 149 -0.08 2.11 6.57
C CYS A 149 0.84 1.96 7.78
N GLY A 150 0.35 2.30 8.98
CA GLY A 150 1.14 2.08 10.19
C GLY A 150 1.38 0.58 10.41
N LYS A 151 2.58 0.16 10.81
CA LYS A 151 2.87 -1.26 11.13
C LYS A 151 1.89 -1.89 12.13
N LYS A 152 1.21 -1.07 12.93
CA LYS A 152 0.16 -1.49 13.88
C LYS A 152 -1.18 -1.83 13.21
N GLU A 153 -1.50 -1.23 12.07
CA GLU A 153 -2.73 -1.52 11.31
C GLU A 153 -2.69 -2.92 10.66
N LEU A 154 -1.49 -3.43 10.35
CA LEU A 154 -1.30 -4.78 9.80
C LEU A 154 -1.24 -5.88 10.88
N ARG A 155 -1.18 -5.51 12.16
CA ARG A 155 -1.11 -6.48 13.24
C ARG A 155 -2.51 -6.96 13.58
N TRP A 156 -2.78 -8.23 13.27
CA TRP A 156 -3.96 -8.88 13.81
C TRP A 156 -3.85 -8.96 15.35
N PRO A 157 -4.83 -8.46 16.12
CA PRO A 157 -4.83 -8.60 17.58
C PRO A 157 -5.18 -10.04 17.95
N ALA A 158 -4.19 -10.93 17.87
CA ALA A 158 -4.33 -12.33 18.21
C ALA A 158 -4.22 -12.50 19.73
N ARG A 159 -5.24 -13.08 20.36
CA ARG A 159 -5.06 -13.68 21.70
C ARG A 159 -4.25 -14.96 21.55
N LEU A 160 -3.38 -15.24 22.53
CA LEU A 160 -2.55 -16.47 22.60
C LEU A 160 -3.38 -17.75 22.52
N VAL A 161 -4.64 -17.71 22.98
CA VAL A 161 -5.60 -18.81 22.86
C VAL A 161 -6.86 -18.28 22.18
N ARG A 162 -7.17 -18.79 20.98
CA ARG A 162 -8.39 -18.46 20.22
C ARG A 162 -9.46 -19.54 20.28
N PHE A 163 -9.17 -20.66 20.92
CA PHE A 163 -10.09 -21.78 20.98
C PHE A 163 -11.05 -21.62 22.15
N ASN A 164 -12.34 -21.82 21.88
CA ASN A 164 -13.30 -22.06 22.94
C ASN A 164 -13.07 -23.51 23.43
N LEU A 165 -12.24 -23.67 24.45
CA LEU A 165 -11.81 -24.97 24.96
C LEU A 165 -13.00 -25.88 25.32
N LEU A 166 -14.11 -25.31 25.80
CA LEU A 166 -15.35 -26.06 26.05
C LEU A 166 -15.91 -26.69 24.78
N LYS A 167 -15.95 -25.95 23.66
CA LYS A 167 -16.41 -26.49 22.37
C LYS A 167 -15.43 -27.48 21.76
N VAL A 168 -14.13 -27.29 21.96
CA VAL A 168 -13.11 -28.26 21.52
C VAL A 168 -13.26 -29.57 22.28
N LEU A 169 -13.45 -29.51 23.60
CA LEU A 169 -13.70 -30.68 24.44
C LEU A 169 -15.03 -31.36 24.09
N GLN A 170 -16.10 -30.59 23.85
CA GLN A 170 -17.37 -31.14 23.40
C GLN A 170 -17.24 -31.85 22.05
N ALA A 171 -16.51 -31.28 21.09
CA ALA A 171 -16.29 -31.94 19.79
C ALA A 171 -15.43 -33.21 19.93
N ALA A 172 -14.44 -33.22 20.81
CA ALA A 172 -13.63 -34.41 21.10
C ALA A 172 -14.43 -35.51 21.82
N LEU A 173 -15.38 -35.14 22.68
CA LEU A 173 -16.26 -36.08 23.40
C LEU A 173 -17.45 -36.56 22.54
N ALA A 174 -17.89 -35.77 21.57
CA ALA A 174 -18.94 -36.13 20.62
C ALA A 174 -18.42 -36.91 19.40
N GLY A 175 -17.09 -37.05 19.27
CA GLY A 175 -16.42 -37.91 18.29
C GLY A 175 -16.02 -39.24 18.90
N ASN A 176 -17.01 -40.02 19.38
CA ASN A 176 -16.94 -41.45 19.68
C ASN A 176 -18.32 -42.07 19.39
#